data_AF-A0A956WYD2-F1
#
_entry.id   AF-A0A956WYD2-F1
#
_cell.length_a   1.000
_cell.length_b   1.000
_cell.length_c   1.000
_cell.angle_alpha   90.00
_cell.angle_beta   90.00
_cell.angle_gamma   90.00
#
_symmetry.space_group_name_H-M   'P 1'
#
loop_
_entity.id
_entity.type
_entity.pdbx_description
1 polymer ?
#
loop_
_entity_poly.entity_id
_entity_poly.type
_entity_poly.pdbx_seq_one_letter_code
_entity_poly.pdbx_strand_id
1 'polypeptide(L)'
;MDRLRSIRWRRWRKPLQALAVVIVLLFWAQTLASNWQELANFSWHVSWPWLLASLALLVVQMVLLASIWWRALCLMGAPVGWRLGTSLWLKTQIARYVPGGIWDIAGRLALGHEAG
;
A
#
# COMPACT_ATOMS: atom_id res chain seq x y z
N MET A 1 -25.10 -2.19 -32.99
CA MET A 1 -24.67 -0.77 -33.01
C MET A 1 -23.89 -0.44 -31.73
N ASP A 2 -22.91 -1.29 -31.37
CA ASP A 2 -22.41 -1.35 -29.97
C ASP A 2 -20.92 -1.03 -29.82
N ARG A 3 -20.21 -0.79 -30.93
CA ARG A 3 -18.76 -0.47 -30.91
C ARG A 3 -18.42 1.01 -30.68
N LEU A 4 -19.40 1.92 -30.71
CA LEU A 4 -19.15 3.38 -30.64
C LEU A 4 -19.24 3.98 -29.22
N ARG A 5 -19.79 3.25 -28.23
CA ARG A 5 -19.87 3.73 -26.83
C ARG A 5 -18.57 3.54 -26.04
N SER A 6 -17.73 2.58 -26.41
CA SER A 6 -16.49 2.25 -25.69
C SER A 6 -15.34 3.25 -25.92
N ILE A 7 -15.32 3.92 -27.09
CA ILE A 7 -14.26 4.87 -27.46
C ILE A 7 -14.43 6.20 -26.72
N ARG A 8 -15.67 6.70 -26.61
CA ARG A 8 -15.98 7.98 -25.97
C ARG A 8 -15.69 7.93 -24.46
N TRP A 9 -16.04 6.83 -23.79
CA TRP A 9 -15.74 6.62 -22.36
C TRP A 9 -14.23 6.62 -22.07
N ARG A 10 -13.43 6.00 -22.95
CA ARG A 10 -11.96 5.95 -22.80
C ARG A 10 -11.30 7.33 -22.93
N ARG A 11 -11.88 8.22 -23.75
CA ARG A 11 -11.38 9.59 -23.97
C ARG A 11 -11.64 10.51 -22.79
N TRP A 12 -12.78 10.36 -22.10
CA TRP A 12 -13.13 11.20 -20.95
C TRP A 12 -12.61 10.65 -19.62
N ARG A 13 -12.18 9.39 -19.54
CA ARG A 13 -11.76 8.78 -18.29
C ARG A 13 -10.58 9.50 -17.61
N LYS A 14 -9.54 9.85 -18.37
CA LYS A 14 -8.36 10.57 -17.84
C LYS A 14 -8.68 11.99 -17.34
N PRO A 15 -9.38 12.85 -18.10
CA PRO A 15 -9.74 14.17 -17.60
C PRO A 15 -10.74 14.11 -16.44
N LEU A 16 -11.69 13.16 -16.44
CA LEU A 16 -12.59 12.98 -15.30
C LEU A 16 -11.83 12.54 -14.04
N GLN A 17 -10.86 11.63 -14.18
CA GLN A 17 -10.01 11.19 -13.09
C GLN A 17 -9.14 12.35 -12.57
N ALA A 18 -8.54 13.13 -13.47
CA ALA A 18 -7.76 14.32 -13.08
C ALA A 18 -8.63 15.36 -12.36
N LEU A 19 -9.83 15.63 -12.89
CA LEU A 19 -10.80 16.53 -12.26
C LEU A 19 -11.20 16.03 -10.87
N ALA A 20 -11.49 14.74 -10.73
CA ALA A 20 -11.82 14.15 -9.43
C ALA A 20 -10.64 14.29 -8.43
N VAL A 21 -9.40 14.03 -8.87
CA VAL A 21 -8.20 14.24 -8.03
C VAL A 21 -8.08 15.71 -7.62
N VAL A 22 -8.23 16.65 -8.55
CA VAL A 22 -8.17 18.09 -8.26
C VAL A 22 -9.25 18.49 -7.26
N ILE A 23 -10.49 18.01 -7.44
CA ILE A 23 -11.59 18.27 -6.51
C ILE A 23 -11.23 17.75 -5.11
N VAL A 24 -10.80 16.48 -5.00
CA VAL A 24 -10.41 15.90 -3.70
C VAL A 24 -9.30 16.71 -3.03
N LEU A 25 -8.28 17.11 -3.78
CA LEU A 25 -7.17 17.91 -3.27
C LEU A 25 -7.62 19.31 -2.81
N LEU A 26 -8.51 19.97 -3.56
CA LEU A 26 -9.07 21.26 -3.18
C LEU A 26 -9.88 21.16 -1.89
N PHE A 27 -10.74 20.15 -1.78
CA PHE A 27 -11.52 19.90 -0.56
C PHE A 27 -10.61 19.58 0.63
N TRP A 28 -9.57 18.77 0.45
CA TRP A 28 -8.58 18.50 1.49
C TRP A 28 -7.85 19.76 1.93
N ALA A 29 -7.33 20.55 0.98
CA ALA A 29 -6.60 21.77 1.28
C ALA A 29 -7.49 22.80 1.99
N GLN A 30 -8.73 22.98 1.51
CA GLN A 30 -9.70 23.86 2.14
C GLN A 30 -10.04 23.41 3.56
N THR A 31 -10.31 22.12 3.75
CA THR A 31 -10.65 21.55 5.07
C THR A 31 -9.48 21.68 6.04
N LEU A 32 -8.25 21.42 5.57
CA LEU A 32 -7.06 21.54 6.39
C LEU A 32 -6.81 23.00 6.77
N ALA A 33 -7.01 23.94 5.85
CA ALA A 33 -6.85 25.37 6.12
C ALA A 33 -7.90 25.89 7.10
N SER A 34 -9.17 25.50 6.92
CA SER A 34 -10.26 25.97 7.80
C SER A 34 -10.16 25.41 9.22
N ASN A 35 -9.65 24.18 9.38
CA ASN A 35 -9.54 23.51 10.67
C ASN A 35 -8.11 23.46 11.21
N TRP A 36 -7.18 24.21 10.60
CA TRP A 36 -5.76 24.20 10.99
C TRP A 36 -5.58 24.56 12.47
N GLN A 37 -6.36 25.52 12.96
CA GLN A 37 -6.28 25.99 14.33
C GLN A 37 -6.70 24.90 15.34
N GLU A 38 -7.66 24.04 14.99
CA GLU A 38 -8.08 22.92 15.85
C GLU A 38 -6.97 21.87 15.96
N LEU A 39 -6.33 21.55 14.83
CA LEU A 39 -5.19 20.64 14.77
C LEU A 39 -3.96 21.21 15.51
N ALA A 40 -3.67 22.50 15.34
CA ALA A 40 -2.52 23.15 15.96
C ALA A 40 -2.64 23.22 17.48
N ASN A 41 -3.86 23.35 18.01
CA ASN A 41 -4.14 23.38 19.44
C ASN A 41 -4.53 22.00 20.01
N PHE A 42 -4.47 20.95 19.18
CA PHE A 42 -4.83 19.62 19.63
C PHE A 42 -3.83 19.12 20.67
N SER A 43 -4.35 18.79 21.86
CA SER A 43 -3.55 18.23 22.94
C SER A 43 -3.37 16.74 22.72
N TRP A 44 -2.16 16.34 22.33
CA TRP A 44 -1.82 14.94 22.07
C TRP A 44 -1.81 14.12 23.36
N HIS A 45 -2.82 13.26 23.53
CA HIS A 45 -2.88 12.30 24.63
C HIS A 45 -2.59 10.90 24.09
N VAL A 46 -1.31 10.54 24.03
CA VAL A 46 -0.89 9.22 23.55
C VAL A 46 -0.83 8.26 24.74
N SER A 47 -1.67 7.22 24.68
CA SER A 47 -1.56 6.12 25.63
C SER A 47 -0.50 5.13 25.17
N TRP A 48 0.67 5.16 25.82
CA TRP A 48 1.81 4.28 25.51
C TRP A 48 1.46 2.79 25.50
N PRO A 49 0.67 2.23 26.44
CA PRO A 49 0.28 0.83 26.39
C PRO A 49 -0.46 0.45 25.10
N TRP A 50 -1.41 1.30 24.67
CA TRP A 50 -2.16 1.06 23.43
C TRP A 50 -1.30 1.25 22.19
N LEU A 51 -0.39 2.22 22.19
CA LEU A 51 0.56 2.41 21.10
C LEU A 51 1.48 1.19 20.95
N LEU A 52 2.03 0.69 22.05
CA LEU A 52 2.90 -0.50 22.03
C LEU A 52 2.12 -1.76 21.64
N ALA A 53 0.90 -1.93 22.15
CA ALA A 53 0.04 -3.05 21.79
C ALA A 53 -0.31 -3.06 20.30
N SER A 54 -0.68 -1.89 19.75
CA SER A 54 -0.97 -1.77 18.32
C SER A 54 0.27 -2.00 17.45
N LEU A 55 1.43 -1.50 17.86
CA LEU A 55 2.69 -1.75 17.16
C LEU A 55 3.08 -3.23 17.18
N ALA A 56 2.93 -3.89 18.32
CA ALA A 56 3.15 -5.33 18.44
C ALA A 56 2.20 -6.12 17.54
N LEU A 57 0.92 -5.76 17.53
CA LEU A 57 -0.09 -6.40 16.68
C LEU A 57 0.21 -6.21 15.19
N LEU A 58 0.68 -5.02 14.80
CA LEU A 58 1.13 -4.72 13.45
C LEU A 58 2.32 -5.60 13.04
N VAL A 59 3.32 -5.77 13.91
CA VAL A 59 4.47 -6.64 13.64
C VAL A 59 4.02 -8.09 13.49
N VAL A 60 3.15 -8.58 14.37
CA VAL A 60 2.57 -9.94 14.28
C VAL A 60 1.83 -10.13 12.96
N GLN A 61 0.97 -9.18 12.58
CA GLN A 61 0.26 -9.20 11.31
C GLN A 61 1.21 -9.29 10.11
N MET A 62 2.28 -8.48 10.10
CA MET A 62 3.26 -8.47 9.02
C MET A 62 4.01 -9.80 8.91
N VAL A 63 4.44 -10.38 10.04
CA VAL A 63 5.12 -11.67 10.06
C VAL A 63 4.17 -12.81 9.64
N LEU A 64 2.90 -12.76 10.02
CA LEU A 64 1.90 -13.74 9.60
C LEU A 64 1.67 -13.71 8.08
N LEU A 65 1.48 -12.51 7.51
CA LEU A 65 1.33 -12.35 6.06
C LEU A 65 2.58 -12.83 5.30
N ALA A 66 3.77 -12.48 5.79
CA ALA A 66 5.04 -12.96 5.25
C ALA A 66 5.15 -14.49 5.32
N SER A 67 4.68 -15.10 6.41
CA SER A 67 4.70 -16.55 6.61
C SER A 67 3.69 -17.28 5.70
N ILE A 68 2.52 -16.70 5.47
CA ILE A 68 1.54 -17.20 4.50
C ILE A 68 2.16 -17.21 3.10
N TRP A 69 2.83 -16.12 2.72
CA TRP A 69 3.53 -16.03 1.45
C TRP A 69 4.65 -17.07 1.32
N TRP A 70 5.51 -17.18 2.33
CA TRP A 70 6.55 -18.20 2.39
C TRP A 70 5.97 -19.61 2.21
N ARG A 71 4.86 -19.92 2.90
CA ARG A 71 4.21 -21.22 2.78
C ARG A 71 3.65 -21.46 1.38
N ALA A 72 3.14 -20.43 0.71
CA ALA A 72 2.73 -20.52 -0.69
C ALA A 72 3.91 -20.86 -1.62
N LEU A 73 5.08 -20.24 -1.43
CA LEU A 73 6.29 -20.57 -2.21
C LEU A 73 6.72 -22.03 -2.03
N CYS A 74 6.74 -22.50 -0.78
CA CYS A 74 7.06 -23.90 -0.49
C CYS A 74 6.08 -24.87 -1.16
N LEU A 75 4.78 -24.55 -1.17
CA LEU A 75 3.75 -25.35 -1.84
C LEU A 75 3.87 -25.34 -3.37
N MET A 76 4.47 -24.30 -3.94
CA MET A 76 4.74 -24.18 -5.38
C MET A 76 6.03 -24.87 -5.83
N GLY A 77 6.72 -25.57 -4.93
CA GLY A 77 7.97 -26.28 -5.25
C GLY A 77 9.22 -25.40 -5.20
N ALA A 78 9.14 -24.21 -4.61
CA ALA A 78 10.28 -23.32 -4.37
C ALA A 78 10.60 -23.26 -2.85
N PRO A 79 11.22 -24.30 -2.27
CA PRO A 79 11.51 -24.34 -0.85
C PRO A 79 12.65 -23.37 -0.52
N VAL A 80 12.31 -22.22 0.06
CA VAL A 80 13.25 -21.26 0.63
C VAL A 80 13.19 -21.28 2.15
N GLY A 81 14.26 -20.90 2.85
CA GLY A 81 14.24 -20.80 4.30
C GLY A 81 13.22 -19.75 4.78
N TRP A 82 12.51 -20.03 5.88
CA TRP A 82 11.46 -19.13 6.41
C TRP A 82 11.98 -17.70 6.62
N ARG A 83 13.17 -17.54 7.20
CA ARG A 83 13.80 -16.22 7.42
C ARG A 83 14.04 -15.48 6.11
N LEU A 84 14.53 -16.18 5.08
CA LEU A 84 14.77 -15.59 3.77
C LEU A 84 13.44 -15.18 3.12
N GLY A 85 12.48 -16.10 3.02
CA GLY A 85 11.17 -15.84 2.40
C GLY A 85 10.38 -14.71 3.08
N THR A 86 10.42 -14.66 4.42
CA THR A 86 9.77 -13.58 5.18
C THR A 86 10.49 -12.25 5.03
N SER A 87 11.83 -12.22 5.07
CA SER A 87 12.60 -10.99 4.88
C SER A 87 12.42 -10.39 3.48
N LEU A 88 12.35 -11.24 2.45
CA LEU A 88 12.07 -10.83 1.07
C LEU A 88 10.69 -10.18 0.97
N TRP A 89 9.67 -10.83 1.53
CA TRP A 89 8.31 -10.29 1.55
C TRP A 89 8.24 -8.93 2.26
N LEU A 90 8.87 -8.80 3.43
CA LEU A 90 8.87 -7.53 4.18
C LEU A 90 9.52 -6.39 3.40
N LYS A 91 10.61 -6.66 2.67
CA LYS A 91 11.26 -5.66 1.80
C LYS A 91 10.32 -5.17 0.69
N THR A 92 9.49 -6.04 0.12
CA THR A 92 8.59 -5.66 -0.98
C THR A 92 7.42 -4.79 -0.52
N GLN A 93 7.08 -4.86 0.77
CA GLN A 93 6.05 -3.99 1.34
C GLN A 93 6.42 -2.50 1.22
N ILE A 94 7.72 -2.15 1.28
CA ILE A 94 8.18 -0.76 1.10
C ILE A 94 7.90 -0.29 -0.34
N ALA A 95 8.16 -1.16 -1.32
CA ALA A 95 7.95 -0.86 -2.74
C ALA A 95 6.47 -0.56 -3.05
N ARG A 96 5.52 -1.10 -2.27
CA ARG A 96 4.08 -0.90 -2.48
C ARG A 96 3.60 0.54 -2.29
N TYR A 97 4.36 1.34 -1.56
CA TYR A 97 4.05 2.75 -1.31
C TYR A 97 4.55 3.68 -2.42
N VAL A 98 5.29 3.13 -3.40
CA VAL A 98 5.69 3.86 -4.60
C VAL A 98 4.47 3.94 -5.54
N PRO A 99 4.16 5.14 -6.08
CA PRO A 99 3.03 5.30 -6.99
C PRO A 99 3.20 4.44 -8.24
N GLY A 100 2.21 3.58 -8.53
CA GLY A 100 2.20 2.73 -9.73
C GLY A 100 1.61 1.33 -9.56
N GLY A 101 1.33 0.85 -8.34
CA GLY A 101 0.63 -0.43 -8.05
C GLY A 101 1.38 -1.72 -8.41
N ILE A 102 2.34 -1.65 -9.34
CA ILE A 102 3.09 -2.79 -9.88
C ILE A 102 4.37 -3.04 -9.07
N TRP A 103 4.80 -2.07 -8.26
CA TRP A 103 6.10 -2.09 -7.57
C TRP A 103 6.25 -3.22 -6.54
N ASP A 104 5.17 -3.63 -5.87
CA ASP A 104 5.20 -4.78 -4.96
C ASP A 104 5.50 -6.07 -5.75
N ILE A 105 4.88 -6.25 -6.93
CA ILE A 105 5.10 -7.41 -7.80
C ILE A 105 6.50 -7.36 -8.43
N ALA A 106 6.90 -6.20 -8.96
CA ALA A 106 8.22 -6.01 -9.56
C ALA A 106 9.34 -6.24 -8.54
N GLY A 107 9.17 -5.76 -7.30
CA GLY A 107 10.12 -5.99 -6.21
C GLY A 107 10.25 -7.47 -5.85
N ARG A 108 9.14 -8.22 -5.82
CA ARG A 108 9.16 -9.68 -5.55
C ARG A 108 9.88 -10.44 -6.66
N LEU A 109 9.67 -10.06 -7.91
CA LEU A 109 10.33 -10.69 -9.06
C LEU A 109 11.83 -10.39 -9.09
N ALA A 110 12.23 -9.14 -8.85
CA ALA A 110 13.64 -8.75 -8.83
C ALA A 110 14.41 -9.43 -7.70
N LEU A 111 13.88 -9.37 -6.47
CA LEU A 111 14.54 -9.99 -5.33
C LEU A 111 14.50 -11.53 -5.38
N GLY A 112 13.48 -12.11 -6.00
CA GLY A 112 13.42 -13.55 -6.26
C GLY A 112 14.49 -13.99 -7.27
N HIS A 113 14.71 -13.22 -8.32
CA HIS A 113 15.76 -13.48 -9.31
C HIS A 113 17.17 -13.39 -8.73
N GLU A 114 17.41 -12.45 -7.81
CA GLU A 114 18.68 -12.34 -7.08
C GLU A 114 18.90 -13.49 -6.08
N ALA A 115 17.82 -14.10 -5.58
CA ALA A 115 17.89 -15.16 -4.57
C ALA A 115 18.10 -16.58 -5.15
N GLY A 116 17.94 -16.76 -6.47
CA GLY A 116 18.09 -18.04 -7.17
C GLY A 116 16.76 -18.64 -7.62
#